data_AF-X1BNG1-F1
#
_entry.id   AF-X1BNG1-F1
#
_cell.length_a   1.000
_cell.length_b   1.000
_cell.length_c   1.000
_cell.angle_alpha   90.00
_cell.angle_beta   90.00
_cell.angle_gamma   90.00
#
_symmetry.space_group_name_H-M   'P 1'
#
loop_
_entity.id
_entity.type
_entity.pdbx_description
1 polymer ?
#
loop_
_entity_poly.entity_id
_entity_poly.type
_entity_poly.pdbx_seq_one_letter_code
_entity_poly.pdbx_strand_id
1 'polypeptide(L)' 'MIRKAIRQNRKSKIIVTGCYAQSDYEDLQKIEGISLIAGNGEKNDILQQLEKIDF' A
#
# COMPACT_ATOMS: atom_id res chain seq x y z
N MET A 1 9.33 5.84 -6.95
CA MET A 1 7.94 6.32 -7.14
C MET A 1 7.18 6.43 -5.82
N ILE A 2 7.15 5.36 -5.00
CA ILE A 2 6.37 5.31 -3.75
C ILE A 2 6.70 6.45 -2.77
N ARG A 3 7.99 6.66 -2.45
CA ARG A 3 8.42 7.75 -1.56
C ARG A 3 8.00 9.15 -2.05
N LYS A 4 7.92 9.35 -3.37
CA LYS A 4 7.42 10.61 -3.96
C LYS A 4 5.92 10.76 -3.72
N ALA A 5 5.15 9.69 -3.94
CA ALA A 5 3.71 9.67 -3.68
C ALA A 5 3.40 9.96 -2.20
N ILE A 6 4.15 9.35 -1.27
CA ILE A 6 4.05 9.62 0.17
C ILE A 6 4.31 11.11 0.46
N ARG A 7 5.40 11.67 -0.07
CA ARG A 7 5.76 13.08 0.17
C ARG A 7 4.72 14.07 -0.38
N GLN A 8 4.11 13.75 -1.53
CA GLN A 8 3.12 14.61 -2.18
C GLN A 8 1.73 14.51 -1.53
N ASN A 9 1.41 13.40 -0.87
CA ASN A 9 0.08 13.12 -0.34
C ASN A 9 0.12 12.80 1.16
N ARG A 10 0.65 13.72 1.97
CA ARG A 10 0.84 13.49 3.42
C ARG A 10 -0.45 13.24 4.21
N LYS A 11 -1.62 13.59 3.66
CA LYS A 11 -2.94 13.40 4.30
C LYS A 11 -3.73 12.23 3.70
N SER A 12 -3.12 11.45 2.81
CA SER A 12 -3.79 10.35 2.10
C SER A 12 -3.24 9.00 2.54
N LYS A 13 -4.08 7.98 2.52
CA LYS A 13 -3.63 6.59 2.63
C LYS A 13 -2.89 6.21 1.34
N ILE A 14 -1.69 5.66 1.45
CA ILE A 14 -0.89 5.21 0.30
C ILE A 14 -0.99 3.69 0.20
N ILE A 15 -1.52 3.21 -0.92
CA ILE A 15 -1.71 1.78 -1.18
C ILE A 15 -0.82 1.38 -2.35
N VAL A 16 0.01 0.36 -2.15
CA VAL A 16 0.87 -0.19 -3.20
C VAL A 16 0.27 -1.48 -3.71
N THR A 17 0.07 -1.57 -5.03
CA THR A 17 -0.56 -2.73 -5.66
C THR A 17 0.21 -3.23 -6.88
N GLY A 18 -0.01 -4.49 -7.26
CA GLY A 18 0.52 -5.09 -8.50
C GLY A 18 1.52 -6.23 -8.24
N CYS A 19 2.20 -6.70 -9.27
CA CYS A 19 3.18 -7.79 -9.15
C CYS A 19 4.34 -7.43 -8.19
N TYR A 20 4.74 -6.17 -8.16
CA TYR A 20 5.77 -5.67 -7.24
C TYR A 20 5.36 -5.80 -5.77
N ALA A 21 4.06 -5.68 -5.46
CA ALA A 21 3.55 -5.92 -4.11
C ALA A 21 3.66 -7.39 -3.67
N GLN A 22 3.77 -8.32 -4.62
CA GLN A 22 3.90 -9.76 -4.34
C GLN A 22 5.36 -10.21 -4.33
N SER A 23 6.18 -9.71 -5.25
CA SER A 23 7.60 -10.10 -5.35
C SER A 23 8.44 -9.52 -4.22
N ASP A 24 8.19 -8.26 -3.84
CA ASP A 24 9.07 -7.49 -2.95
C ASP A 24 8.31 -6.95 -1.72
N TYR A 25 7.38 -7.76 -1.21
CA TYR A 25 6.52 -7.39 -0.07
C TYR A 25 7.33 -6.94 1.16
N GLU A 26 8.36 -7.69 1.54
CA GLU A 26 9.20 -7.39 2.70
C GLU A 26 9.94 -6.05 2.58
N ASP A 27 10.39 -5.71 1.38
CA ASP A 27 11.09 -4.45 1.12
C ASP A 27 10.12 -3.26 1.11
N LEU A 28 8.91 -3.47 0.61
CA LEU A 28 7.83 -2.50 0.69
C LEU A 28 7.41 -2.25 2.15
N GLN A 29 7.34 -3.28 2.99
CA GLN A 29 7.01 -3.11 4.41
C GLN A 29 8.01 -2.21 5.17
N LYS A 30 9.27 -2.16 4.74
CA LYS A 30 10.30 -1.28 5.33
C LYS A 30 10.10 0.20 4.95
N ILE A 31 9.21 0.51 4.01
CA ILE A 31 8.95 1.89 3.59
C ILE A 31 7.87 2.49 4.49
N GLU A 32 8.31 3.30 5.44
CA GLU A 32 7.42 4.12 6.26
C GLU A 32 6.54 5.05 5.40
N GLY A 33 5.25 5.09 5.72
CA GLY A 33 4.25 5.89 5.02
C GLY A 33 3.42 5.12 3.98
N ILE A 34 3.68 3.83 3.77
CA ILE A 34 2.74 2.94 3.08
C ILE A 34 1.67 2.49 4.07
N SER A 35 0.40 2.69 3.71
CA SER A 35 -0.75 2.32 4.54
C SER A 35 -1.20 0.88 4.31
N LEU A 36 -1.04 0.37 3.08
CA LEU A 36 -1.41 -1.00 2.70
C LEU A 36 -0.59 -1.46 1.49
N ILE A 37 -0.21 -2.73 1.49
CA ILE A 37 0.44 -3.42 0.36
C ILE A 37 -0.50 -4.56 -0.03
N ALA A 38 -1.02 -4.52 -1.26
CA ALA A 38 -2.00 -5.50 -1.74
C ALA A 38 -1.51 -6.11 -3.07
N GLY A 39 -1.38 -7.43 -3.12
CA GLY A 39 -1.02 -8.16 -4.33
C GLY A 39 -2.07 -8.01 -5.43
N ASN A 40 -1.76 -8.49 -6.64
CA ASN A 40 -2.69 -8.35 -7.77
C ASN A 40 -4.03 -9.07 -7.55
N GLY A 41 -4.02 -10.21 -6.85
CA GLY A 41 -5.24 -10.94 -6.50
C GLY A 41 -6.11 -10.25 -5.44
N GLU A 42 -5.52 -9.36 -4.65
CA GLU A 42 -6.17 -8.70 -3.50
C GLU A 42 -6.75 -7.33 -3.88
N LYS A 43 -6.57 -6.88 -5.13
CA LYS A 43 -7.04 -5.56 -5.57
C LYS A 43 -8.54 -5.36 -5.42
N ASN A 44 -9.31 -6.43 -5.61
CA ASN A 44 -10.77 -6.40 -5.48
C ASN A 44 -11.21 -6.21 -4.01
N ASP A 45 -10.36 -6.61 -3.06
CA ASP A 45 -10.66 -6.60 -1.63
C ASP A 45 -10.04 -5.39 -0.92
N ILE A 46 -9.39 -4.47 -1.65
CA ILE A 46 -8.74 -3.28 -1.06
C ILE A 46 -9.71 -2.50 -0.17
N LEU A 47 -10.97 -2.34 -0.57
CA LEU A 47 -11.95 -1.62 0.23
C LEU A 47 -12.22 -2.31 1.58
N GLN A 48 -12.40 -3.64 1.59
CA GLN A 48 -12.55 -4.40 2.83
C GLN A 48 -11.29 -4.39 3.69
N GLN A 49 -10.11 -4.45 3.06
CA GLN A 49 -8.84 -4.36 3.80
C GLN A 49 -8.67 -2.98 4.43
N LEU A 50 -9.08 -1.90 3.74
CA LEU A 50 -9.01 -0.54 4.27
C LEU A 50 -9.95 -0.29 5.46
N GLU A 51 -11.16 -0.86 5.43
CA GLU A 51 -12.11 -0.79 6.56
C GLU A 51 -11.56 -1.47 7.81
N LYS A 52 -10.77 -2.53 7.66
CA LYS A 52 -10.12 -3.21 8.80
C LYS A 52 -8.95 -2.43 9.37
N ILE A 53 -8.39 -1.48 8.61
CA ILE A 53 -7.23 -0.66 8.97
C ILE A 53 -7.72 0.73 9.44
N ASP A 54 -8.87 0.81 10.11
CA ASP A 54 -9.28 2.05 10.77
C ASP A 54 -8.35 2.36 11.94
N PHE A 55 -7.69 3.52 11.83
CA PHE A 55 -6.81 4.17 12.82
C PHE A 55 -7.58 5.28 13.52
#